data_AF-A0A3C0G3B4-F1
#
_entry.id   AF-A0A3C0G3B4-F1
#
_cell.length_a   1.000
_cell.length_b   1.000
_cell.length_c   1.000
_cell.angle_alpha   90.00
_cell.angle_beta   90.00
_cell.angle_gamma   90.00
#
_symmetry.space_group_name_H-M   'P 1'
#
loop_
_entity.id
_entity.type
_entity.pdbx_description
1 polymer ?
#
loop_
_entity_poly.entity_id
_entity_poly.type
_entity_poly.pdbx_seq_one_letter_code
_entity_poly.pdbx_strand_id
1 'polypeptide(L)'
;MSNENYVGNRCVYCGEDTSFGSGRFVNRIPADADCKSYNQEGKVIYEDGEYRDGYACAECMAIPCDRCDELIAVDEDFTPYDVYFEDDERSWSEFSDGSFRVHYKCLTEDERLELKFKQLEEVNYVQR
;
A
#
# COMPACT_ATOMS: atom_id res chain seq x y z
N MET A 1 16.01 21.96 -15.38
CA MET A 1 16.79 20.82 -15.90
C MET A 1 15.79 19.70 -16.12
N SER A 2 15.56 19.26 -17.35
CA SER A 2 14.77 18.05 -17.59
C SER A 2 15.59 16.88 -17.04
N ASN A 3 15.05 16.18 -16.04
CA ASN A 3 15.64 14.93 -15.57
C ASN A 3 15.51 13.93 -16.74
N GLU A 4 16.63 13.51 -17.35
CA GLU A 4 16.64 12.64 -18.54
C GLU A 4 15.91 11.31 -18.29
N ASN A 5 15.73 10.94 -17.02
CA ASN A 5 15.12 9.70 -16.56
C ASN A 5 13.67 9.88 -16.05
N TYR A 6 13.07 11.06 -16.21
CA TYR A 6 11.69 11.28 -15.77
C TYR A 6 10.69 10.70 -16.78
N VAL A 7 9.88 9.73 -16.34
CA VAL A 7 8.93 9.00 -17.20
C VAL A 7 7.55 9.67 -17.33
N GLY A 8 7.40 10.88 -16.83
CA GLY A 8 6.16 11.65 -16.95
C GLY A 8 5.05 11.11 -16.06
N ASN A 9 3.85 10.97 -16.63
CA ASN A 9 2.71 10.35 -15.95
C ASN A 9 2.68 8.82 -16.11
N ARG A 10 3.76 8.17 -16.53
CA ARG A 10 3.79 6.71 -16.60
C ARG A 10 4.20 6.13 -15.26
N CYS A 11 3.58 5.02 -14.89
CA CYS A 11 4.01 4.25 -13.73
C CYS A 11 5.46 3.80 -13.93
N VAL A 12 6.32 4.05 -12.94
CA VAL A 12 7.71 3.60 -12.96
C VAL A 12 7.77 2.07 -13.00
N TYR A 13 6.79 1.34 -12.48
CA TYR A 13 6.81 -0.13 -12.53
C TYR A 13 6.17 -0.69 -13.80
N CYS A 14 4.89 -0.41 -14.05
CA CYS A 14 4.16 -1.05 -15.15
C CYS A 14 4.06 -0.24 -16.44
N GLY A 15 4.54 1.01 -16.47
CA GLY A 15 4.48 1.89 -17.64
C GLY A 15 3.09 2.42 -18.01
N GLU A 16 2.04 2.01 -17.29
CA GLU A 16 0.66 2.46 -17.48
C GLU A 16 0.50 3.95 -17.17
N ASP A 17 -0.47 4.61 -17.82
CA ASP A 17 -0.74 6.03 -17.61
C ASP A 17 -1.43 6.29 -16.26
N THR A 18 -0.86 7.19 -15.47
CA THR A 18 -1.36 7.68 -14.18
C THR A 18 -1.79 9.15 -14.28
N SER A 19 -2.04 9.67 -15.49
CA SER A 19 -2.53 11.03 -15.70
C SER A 19 -4.00 11.21 -15.28
N PHE A 20 -4.44 12.46 -15.10
CA PHE A 20 -5.83 12.73 -14.77
C PHE A 20 -6.77 12.20 -15.86
N GLY A 21 -7.78 11.42 -15.44
CA GLY A 21 -8.70 10.74 -16.37
C GLY A 21 -8.28 9.34 -16.80
N SER A 22 -7.08 8.86 -16.42
CA SER A 22 -6.65 7.48 -16.72
C SER A 22 -7.30 6.42 -15.83
N GLY A 23 -7.95 6.85 -14.74
CA GLY A 23 -8.42 5.96 -13.66
C GLY A 23 -7.35 5.60 -12.62
N ARG A 24 -6.07 5.92 -12.88
CA ARG A 24 -4.93 5.63 -11.98
C ARG A 24 -4.24 6.87 -11.41
N PHE A 25 -4.91 8.02 -11.51
CA PHE A 25 -4.42 9.26 -10.94
C PHE A 25 -4.54 9.27 -9.40
N VAL A 26 -5.59 8.63 -8.87
CA VAL A 26 -5.80 8.46 -7.43
C VAL A 26 -4.74 7.49 -6.90
N ASN A 27 -4.13 7.83 -5.76
CA ASN A 27 -3.09 7.04 -5.11
C ASN A 27 -1.84 6.78 -5.98
N ARG A 28 -1.51 7.74 -6.86
CA ARG A 28 -0.18 7.77 -7.47
C ARG A 28 0.84 8.25 -6.42
N ILE A 29 1.89 7.47 -6.21
CA ILE A 29 2.91 7.75 -5.19
C ILE A 29 4.17 8.23 -5.90
N PRO A 30 4.78 9.37 -5.53
CA PRO A 30 6.10 9.74 -6.05
C PRO A 30 7.09 8.60 -5.79
N ALA A 31 7.74 8.13 -6.85
CA ALA A 31 8.58 6.95 -6.78
C ALA A 31 9.67 7.00 -7.84
N ASP A 32 10.77 6.31 -7.54
CA ASP A 32 11.79 5.94 -8.50
C ASP A 32 11.95 4.42 -8.51
N ALA A 33 12.55 3.90 -9.58
CA ALA A 33 12.89 2.50 -9.69
C ALA A 33 14.06 2.31 -10.67
N ASP A 34 14.78 1.21 -10.52
CA ASP A 34 15.84 0.76 -11.43
C ASP A 34 15.74 -0.74 -11.74
N CYS A 35 14.69 -1.40 -11.25
CA CYS A 35 14.48 -2.83 -11.45
C CYS A 35 13.91 -3.16 -12.84
N LYS A 36 14.20 -4.36 -13.34
CA LYS A 36 13.54 -4.87 -14.55
C LYS A 36 12.02 -4.98 -14.38
N SER A 37 11.26 -4.48 -15.36
CA SER A 37 9.79 -4.46 -15.29
C SER A 37 9.12 -4.95 -16.57
N TYR A 38 7.87 -5.38 -16.43
CA TYR A 38 7.08 -6.00 -17.49
C TYR A 38 5.73 -5.30 -17.62
N ASN A 39 5.21 -5.21 -18.84
CA ASN A 39 3.82 -4.82 -19.07
C ASN A 39 2.86 -5.98 -18.73
N GLN A 40 1.55 -5.74 -18.86
CA GLN A 40 0.50 -6.74 -18.62
C GLN A 40 0.59 -7.97 -19.57
N GLU A 41 1.26 -7.84 -20.72
CA GLU A 41 1.49 -8.93 -21.67
C GLU A 41 2.75 -9.76 -21.34
N GLY A 42 3.47 -9.41 -20.26
CA GLY A 42 4.74 -10.05 -19.87
C GLY A 42 5.94 -9.62 -20.71
N LYS A 43 5.81 -8.56 -21.51
CA LYS A 43 6.91 -7.98 -22.28
C LYS A 43 7.72 -7.01 -21.40
N VAL A 44 9.05 -7.12 -21.47
CA VAL A 44 9.96 -6.19 -20.80
C VAL A 44 9.71 -4.76 -21.33
N ILE A 45 9.52 -3.83 -20.39
CA ILE A 45 9.35 -2.39 -20.68
C ILE A 45 10.47 -1.53 -20.11
N TYR A 46 11.14 -2.00 -19.07
CA TYR A 46 12.33 -1.38 -18.48
C TYR A 46 13.35 -2.48 -18.19
N GLU A 47 14.61 -2.26 -18.55
CA GLU A 47 15.69 -3.21 -18.27
C GLU A 47 16.23 -3.07 -16.84
N ASP A 48 16.96 -4.09 -16.38
CA ASP A 48 17.59 -4.05 -15.07
C ASP A 48 18.71 -2.98 -15.04
N GLY A 49 18.70 -2.14 -14.01
CA GLY A 49 19.60 -0.97 -13.87
C GLY A 49 19.15 0.28 -14.64
N GLU A 50 18.01 0.25 -15.33
CA GLU A 50 17.44 1.42 -16.01
C GLU A 50 16.71 2.31 -14.98
N TYR A 51 17.44 3.31 -14.46
CA TYR A 51 16.89 4.28 -13.51
C TYR A 51 15.80 5.14 -14.15
N ARG A 52 14.72 5.34 -13.40
CA ARG A 52 13.53 6.09 -13.79
C ARG A 52 12.91 6.76 -12.58
N ASP A 53 12.48 7.99 -12.78
CA ASP A 53 11.88 8.86 -11.78
C ASP A 53 10.46 9.22 -12.23
N GLY A 54 9.49 9.22 -11.31
CA GLY A 54 8.10 9.49 -11.66
C GLY A 54 7.10 9.13 -10.56
N TYR A 55 6.09 8.36 -10.94
CA TYR A 55 5.02 7.93 -10.05
C TYR A 55 4.86 6.42 -10.11
N ALA A 56 4.44 5.79 -9.01
CA ALA A 56 3.96 4.42 -8.97
C ALA A 56 2.43 4.40 -8.91
N CYS A 57 1.78 3.49 -9.63
CA CYS A 57 0.33 3.29 -9.55
C CYS A 57 -0.04 2.43 -8.32
N ALA A 58 -1.29 2.57 -7.86
CA ALA A 58 -1.78 1.89 -6.67
C ALA A 58 -1.65 0.35 -6.77
N GLU A 59 -1.86 -0.22 -7.96
CA GLU A 59 -1.78 -1.67 -8.16
C GLU A 59 -0.34 -2.20 -8.02
N CYS A 60 0.66 -1.44 -8.47
CA CYS A 60 2.06 -1.83 -8.31
C CYS A 60 2.59 -1.63 -6.89
N MET A 61 1.93 -0.76 -6.11
CA MET A 61 2.24 -0.51 -4.71
C MET A 61 1.42 -1.36 -3.75
N ALA A 62 0.48 -2.15 -4.26
CA ALA A 62 -0.32 -3.07 -3.47
C ALA A 62 0.58 -4.18 -2.90
N ILE A 63 0.31 -4.56 -1.66
CA ILE A 63 1.10 -5.54 -0.89
C ILE A 63 0.30 -6.83 -0.65
N PRO A 64 0.92 -8.00 -0.51
CA PRO A 64 0.18 -9.22 -0.20
C PRO A 64 -0.39 -9.18 1.21
N CYS A 65 -1.56 -9.81 1.39
CA CYS A 65 -2.16 -10.07 2.70
C CYS A 65 -1.66 -11.38 3.28
N ASP A 66 -1.16 -11.34 4.52
CA ASP A 66 -0.56 -12.50 5.19
C ASP A 66 -1.57 -13.63 5.52
N ARG A 67 -2.89 -13.36 5.41
CA ARG A 67 -3.95 -14.33 5.74
C ARG A 67 -4.65 -14.94 4.52
N CYS A 68 -4.63 -14.29 3.36
CA CYS A 68 -5.33 -14.78 2.17
C CYS A 68 -4.55 -14.68 0.87
N ASP A 69 -3.30 -14.18 0.91
CA ASP A 69 -2.40 -13.99 -0.23
C ASP A 69 -2.93 -13.07 -1.35
N GLU A 70 -4.13 -12.50 -1.21
CA GLU A 70 -4.64 -11.46 -2.11
C GLU A 70 -3.94 -10.11 -1.82
N LEU A 71 -3.86 -9.25 -2.85
CA LEU A 71 -3.25 -7.93 -2.70
C LEU A 71 -4.17 -6.98 -1.89
N ILE A 72 -3.57 -6.23 -0.97
CA ILE A 72 -4.18 -5.14 -0.21
C ILE A 72 -3.92 -3.83 -0.96
N ALA A 73 -4.95 -3.01 -1.15
CA ALA A 73 -4.79 -1.68 -1.71
C ALA A 73 -3.95 -0.80 -0.77
N VAL A 74 -3.24 0.18 -1.34
CA VAL A 74 -2.23 1.02 -0.66
C VAL A 74 -2.73 1.71 0.63
N ASP A 75 -4.05 1.89 0.77
CA ASP A 75 -4.66 2.56 1.93
C ASP A 75 -5.65 1.66 2.70
N GLU A 76 -5.55 0.33 2.54
CA GLU A 76 -6.51 -0.63 3.12
C GLU A 76 -5.86 -1.68 4.03
N ASP A 77 -4.56 -1.59 4.32
CA ASP A 77 -3.88 -2.53 5.20
C ASP A 77 -4.06 -2.20 6.67
N PHE A 78 -4.19 -3.25 7.47
CA PHE A 78 -4.29 -3.19 8.92
C PHE A 78 -3.13 -3.95 9.52
N THR A 79 -2.44 -3.29 10.45
CA THR A 79 -1.38 -3.87 11.27
C THR A 79 -1.81 -3.98 12.73
N PRO A 80 -1.07 -4.72 13.58
CA PRO A 80 -1.35 -4.76 15.01
C PRO A 80 -1.34 -3.38 15.67
N TYR A 81 -0.55 -2.43 15.14
CA TYR A 81 -0.56 -1.05 15.58
C TYR A 81 -1.92 -0.38 15.36
N ASP A 82 -2.52 -0.55 14.19
CA ASP A 82 -3.82 0.04 13.86
C ASP A 82 -4.96 -0.56 14.69
N VAL A 83 -4.84 -1.82 15.08
CA VAL A 83 -5.89 -2.56 15.82
C VAL A 83 -5.81 -2.32 17.32
N TYR A 84 -4.60 -2.39 17.90
CA TYR A 84 -4.41 -2.37 19.35
C TYR A 84 -3.91 -1.02 19.90
N PHE A 85 -3.37 -0.14 19.04
CA PHE A 85 -2.82 1.19 19.37
C PHE A 85 -1.57 1.13 20.26
N GLU A 86 -0.83 2.25 20.34
CA GLU A 86 0.53 2.32 20.93
C GLU A 86 0.62 1.88 22.40
N ASP A 87 -0.46 2.03 23.17
CA ASP A 87 -0.53 1.72 24.60
C ASP A 87 -0.67 0.22 24.91
N ASP A 88 -0.92 -0.62 23.90
CA ASP A 88 -1.11 -2.06 24.07
C ASP A 88 0.12 -2.84 23.57
N GLU A 89 0.69 -3.72 24.39
CA GLU A 89 1.86 -4.54 24.03
C GLU A 89 1.63 -5.41 22.78
N ARG A 90 0.38 -5.77 22.48
CA ARG A 90 0.00 -6.51 21.26
C ARG A 90 0.28 -5.73 19.98
N SER A 91 0.44 -4.40 20.06
CA SER A 91 0.71 -3.53 18.91
C SER A 91 2.15 -3.58 18.41
N TRP A 92 3.09 -4.14 19.18
CA TRP A 92 4.52 -4.00 18.92
C TRP A 92 5.13 -5.06 17.98
N SER A 93 4.38 -6.09 17.58
CA SER A 93 4.87 -7.20 16.76
C SER A 93 3.79 -7.68 15.78
N GLU A 94 3.77 -8.97 15.44
CA GLU A 94 2.74 -9.63 14.65
C GLU A 94 1.45 -9.89 15.47
N PHE A 95 0.34 -10.09 14.77
CA PHE A 95 -0.86 -10.68 15.34
C PHE A 95 -0.55 -12.05 15.97
N SER A 96 -1.46 -12.53 16.82
CA SER A 96 -1.28 -13.80 17.55
C SER A 96 -1.09 -15.04 16.66
N ASP A 97 -1.48 -14.96 15.38
CA ASP A 97 -1.32 -16.01 14.37
C ASP A 97 -0.05 -15.85 13.52
N GLY A 98 0.80 -14.86 13.80
CA GLY A 98 2.03 -14.56 13.08
C GLY A 98 1.84 -13.69 11.83
N SER A 99 0.63 -13.21 11.55
CA SER A 99 0.38 -12.26 10.46
C SER A 99 0.75 -10.82 10.86
N PHE A 100 1.15 -9.97 9.91
CA PHE A 100 1.51 -8.57 10.16
C PHE A 100 0.66 -7.59 9.35
N ARG A 101 0.49 -7.80 8.04
CA ARG A 101 -0.36 -6.94 7.20
C ARG A 101 -1.54 -7.72 6.64
N VAL A 102 -2.75 -7.27 6.97
CA VAL A 102 -3.98 -7.97 6.59
C VAL A 102 -5.04 -7.01 6.06
N HIS A 103 -5.95 -7.51 5.22
CA HIS A 103 -7.16 -6.75 4.87
C HIS A 103 -8.08 -6.59 6.08
N TYR A 104 -8.92 -5.54 6.07
CA TYR A 104 -10.04 -5.41 7.02
C TYR A 104 -10.93 -6.66 7.10
N LYS A 105 -11.24 -7.26 5.94
CA LYS A 105 -12.08 -8.48 5.87
C LYS A 105 -11.42 -9.70 6.53
N CYS A 106 -10.08 -9.70 6.59
CA CYS A 106 -9.27 -10.78 7.14
C CYS A 106 -9.00 -10.61 8.63
N LEU A 107 -9.36 -9.47 9.24
CA LEU A 107 -9.37 -9.33 10.69
C LEU A 107 -10.37 -10.30 11.32
N THR A 108 -9.99 -10.88 12.47
CA THR A 108 -10.88 -11.71 13.28
C THR A 108 -12.03 -10.86 13.85
N GLU A 109 -13.07 -11.52 14.38
CA GLU A 109 -14.16 -10.79 15.04
C GLU A 109 -13.66 -9.97 16.23
N ASP A 110 -12.78 -10.54 17.04
CA ASP A 110 -12.19 -9.87 18.21
C ASP A 110 -11.31 -8.68 17.81
N GLU A 111 -10.44 -8.83 16.82
CA GLU A 111 -9.62 -7.73 16.29
C GLU A 111 -10.49 -6.58 15.76
N ARG A 112 -11.57 -6.88 15.03
CA ARG A 112 -12.50 -5.85 14.54
C ARG A 112 -13.26 -5.15 15.66
N LEU A 113 -13.53 -5.85 16.76
CA LEU A 113 -14.13 -5.24 17.94
C LEU A 113 -13.15 -4.28 18.59
N GLU A 114 -11.91 -4.70 18.86
CA GLU A 114 -10.85 -3.86 19.43
C GLU A 114 -10.63 -2.58 18.63
N LEU A 115 -10.48 -2.71 17.31
CA LEU A 115 -10.34 -1.58 16.38
C LEU A 115 -11.49 -0.57 16.52
N LYS A 116 -12.75 -1.06 16.58
CA LYS A 116 -13.93 -0.20 16.74
C LYS A 116 -13.97 0.47 18.11
N PHE A 117 -13.63 -0.25 19.18
CA PHE A 117 -13.60 0.31 20.52
C PHE A 117 -12.59 1.46 20.60
N LYS A 118 -11.39 1.27 20.06
CA LYS A 118 -10.35 2.30 20.07
C LYS A 118 -10.68 3.51 19.22
N GLN A 119 -11.23 3.32 18.02
CA GLN A 119 -11.72 4.43 17.19
C GLN A 119 -12.80 5.26 17.90
N LEU A 120 -13.66 4.64 18.71
CA LEU A 120 -14.64 5.36 19.52
C LEU A 120 -13.98 6.12 20.69
N GLU A 121 -12.95 5.56 21.33
CA GLU A 121 -12.20 6.26 22.38
C GLU A 121 -11.53 7.53 21.85
N GLU A 122 -10.89 7.48 20.67
CA GLU A 122 -10.27 8.65 20.05
C GLU A 122 -11.28 9.75 19.71
N VAL A 123 -12.42 9.39 19.10
CA VAL A 123 -13.46 10.37 18.75
C VAL A 123 -14.00 11.06 20.01
N ASN A 124 -14.17 10.31 21.11
CA ASN A 124 -14.64 10.87 22.37
C ASN A 124 -13.60 11.75 23.07
N TYR A 125 -12.30 11.49 22.86
CA TYR A 125 -11.22 12.33 23.37
C TYR A 125 -11.12 13.67 22.63
N VAL A 126 -11.22 13.66 21.30
CA VAL A 126 -11.13 14.87 20.45
C VAL A 126 -12.31 15.83 20.63
N GLN A 127 -13.45 15.34 21.14
CA GLN A 127 -14.65 16.14 21.40
C GLN A 127 -14.68 16.83 22.78
N ARG A 128 -13.63 16.67 23.60
CA ARG A 128 -13.46 17.35 24.90
C ARG A 128 -12.51 18.53 24.80
#